data_AF-A0A958XQL5-F1
#
_entry.id   AF-A0A958XQL5-F1
#
_cell.length_a   1.000
_cell.length_b   1.000
_cell.length_c   1.000
_cell.angle_alpha   90.00
_cell.angle_beta   90.00
_cell.angle_gamma   90.00
#
_symmetry.space_group_name_H-M   'P 1'
#
loop_
_entity.id
_entity.type
_entity.pdbx_description
1 polymer ?
#
loop_
_entity_poly.entity_id
_entity_poly.type
_entity_poly.pdbx_seq_one_letter_code
_entity_poly.pdbx_strand_id
1 'polypeptide(L)'
;MSCSCQHCRKHRPDLRDGTGRMNRLLDALNPKNVKLDDRKLEDLLVQIKTYAGKIRFFPLPEEDDGSIVTWAEFLEQDLAVVLATVVLSDPAGLEKDYLAYRQQLYAEPTEANYAQLFVPVYTLAEQLQRWLAAATDENPLRSELELLVRSNLGMQLQKAIAYARALESMVDPEDKEAKKSLKILDLQISKNTVWGFDSHTLKADDSIYNSTPVDNETDNEPEEDISPLIEASFYIDDIFQTFYQAVSDIVADSHEHLAFALEKYPKHQPHLALLIAFLELFKHLQEDLNDVTRRHLEFFYKDVLHLSERPAEPDRVHAIFELAKGINTYTVENGTPLLAGTEPDSGKDILYKTKQGSRGIAAPFV
;
A
#
# COMPACT_ATOMS: atom_id res chain seq x y z
N MET A 1 22.45 -35.30 -30.96
CA MET A 1 22.78 -35.08 -32.39
C MET A 1 21.56 -34.51 -33.08
N SER A 2 21.75 -33.34 -33.66
CA SER A 2 20.77 -32.51 -34.36
C SER A 2 20.27 -33.15 -35.65
N CYS A 3 18.96 -33.09 -35.90
CA CYS A 3 18.43 -33.07 -37.26
C CYS A 3 17.41 -31.93 -37.39
N SER A 4 17.93 -30.79 -37.86
CA SER A 4 17.19 -29.59 -38.24
C SER A 4 16.52 -29.84 -39.58
N CYS A 5 15.21 -30.07 -39.60
CA CYS A 5 14.43 -30.06 -40.84
C CYS A 5 13.93 -28.63 -41.11
N GLN A 6 14.85 -27.75 -41.51
CA GLN A 6 14.58 -26.40 -41.99
C GLN A 6 14.00 -26.44 -43.42
N HIS A 7 12.74 -26.85 -43.60
CA HIS A 7 12.03 -26.55 -44.86
C HIS A 7 10.49 -26.51 -44.85
N CYS A 8 9.83 -26.55 -43.68
CA CYS A 8 8.38 -26.34 -43.57
C CYS A 8 8.00 -24.96 -42.99
N ARG A 9 8.60 -23.87 -43.51
CA ARG A 9 8.12 -22.50 -43.25
C ARG A 9 7.59 -21.85 -44.53
N LYS A 10 6.44 -22.32 -45.01
CA LYS A 10 5.59 -21.57 -45.93
C LYS A 10 4.19 -21.49 -45.31
N HIS A 11 3.80 -20.26 -44.98
CA HIS A 11 2.46 -19.76 -44.66
C HIS A 11 1.42 -20.80 -44.21
N ARG A 12 1.27 -20.96 -42.88
CA ARG A 12 -0.03 -21.31 -42.32
C ARG A 12 -0.82 -20.00 -42.15
N PRO A 13 -1.92 -19.79 -42.87
CA PRO A 13 -2.84 -18.71 -42.59
C PRO A 13 -3.51 -19.02 -41.25
N ASP A 14 -3.50 -18.04 -40.34
CA ASP A 14 -4.24 -18.02 -39.08
C ASP A 14 -4.20 -19.30 -38.23
N LEU A 15 -3.08 -19.53 -37.54
CA LEU A 15 -3.17 -20.12 -36.20
C LEU A 15 -3.80 -19.05 -35.28
N ARG A 16 -5.11 -18.86 -35.40
CA ARG A 16 -5.89 -18.47 -34.24
C ARG A 16 -5.78 -19.65 -33.28
N ASP A 17 -4.88 -19.54 -32.32
CA ASP A 17 -5.12 -20.13 -31.01
C ASP A 17 -6.53 -19.68 -30.63
N GLY A 18 -7.51 -20.55 -30.85
CA GLY A 18 -8.83 -20.32 -30.32
C GLY A 18 -8.68 -20.38 -28.81
N THR A 19 -9.10 -19.33 -28.10
CA THR A 19 -9.03 -19.24 -26.64
C THR A 19 -9.30 -20.61 -26.02
N GLY A 20 -8.28 -21.21 -25.42
CA GLY A 20 -8.40 -22.42 -24.61
C GLY A 20 -9.54 -22.24 -23.60
N ARG A 21 -10.17 -23.34 -23.13
CA ARG A 21 -11.34 -23.22 -22.22
C ARG A 21 -11.06 -22.33 -21.01
N MET A 22 -9.83 -22.32 -20.51
CA MET A 22 -9.37 -21.47 -19.41
C MET A 22 -9.34 -19.98 -19.76
N ASN A 23 -9.15 -19.62 -21.03
CA ASN A 23 -9.10 -18.23 -21.52
C ASN A 23 -10.49 -17.71 -21.96
N ARG A 24 -11.58 -18.44 -21.64
CA ARG A 24 -12.97 -18.02 -21.95
C ARG A 24 -13.68 -17.39 -20.75
N LEU A 25 -13.12 -17.50 -19.55
CA LEU A 25 -13.65 -16.80 -18.40
C LEU A 25 -13.33 -15.31 -18.58
N LEU A 26 -14.36 -14.48 -18.63
CA LEU A 26 -14.17 -13.04 -18.64
C LEU A 26 -13.75 -12.61 -17.24
N ASP A 27 -12.60 -11.94 -17.11
CA ASP A 27 -12.14 -11.44 -15.81
C ASP A 27 -13.20 -10.57 -15.15
N ALA A 28 -13.92 -9.73 -15.91
CA ALA A 28 -15.02 -8.90 -15.42
C ALA A 28 -16.16 -9.69 -14.72
N LEU A 29 -16.29 -10.99 -14.98
CA LEU A 29 -17.28 -11.88 -14.37
C LEU A 29 -16.71 -12.69 -13.19
N ASN A 30 -15.44 -12.49 -12.83
CA ASN A 30 -14.87 -13.12 -11.65
C ASN A 30 -15.48 -12.49 -10.38
N PRO A 31 -16.20 -13.27 -9.54
CA PRO A 31 -16.83 -12.73 -8.34
C PRO A 31 -15.84 -12.10 -7.36
N LYS A 32 -14.55 -12.47 -7.44
CA LYS A 32 -13.48 -11.90 -6.61
C LYS A 32 -13.13 -10.45 -6.97
N ASN A 33 -13.55 -9.95 -8.13
CA ASN A 33 -13.19 -8.60 -8.58
C ASN A 33 -13.96 -7.49 -7.87
N VAL A 34 -15.12 -7.80 -7.28
CA VAL A 34 -15.93 -6.83 -6.57
C VAL A 34 -16.32 -7.42 -5.23
N LYS A 35 -15.74 -6.85 -4.18
CA LYS A 35 -16.16 -7.07 -2.80
C LYS A 35 -17.11 -5.95 -2.40
N LEU A 36 -18.20 -6.30 -1.73
CA LEU A 36 -19.14 -5.32 -1.18
C LEU A 36 -18.55 -4.59 0.02
N ASP A 37 -17.70 -5.27 0.79
CA ASP A 37 -16.96 -4.70 1.90
C ASP A 37 -15.52 -5.24 1.91
N ASP A 38 -14.56 -4.41 1.49
CA ASP A 38 -13.12 -4.75 1.46
C ASP A 38 -12.33 -4.10 2.61
N ARG A 39 -13.01 -3.53 3.59
CA ARG A 39 -12.36 -2.89 4.74
C ARG A 39 -11.67 -3.95 5.59
N LYS A 40 -10.39 -3.72 5.87
CA LYS A 40 -9.61 -4.48 6.83
C LYS A 40 -9.94 -4.03 8.26
N LEU A 41 -9.37 -4.71 9.25
CA LEU A 41 -9.64 -4.40 10.65
C LEU A 41 -9.12 -3.01 11.03
N GLU A 42 -7.94 -2.63 10.54
CA GLU A 42 -7.37 -1.28 10.70
C GLU A 42 -8.31 -0.20 10.15
N ASP A 43 -8.91 -0.42 8.97
CA ASP A 43 -9.88 0.50 8.36
C ASP A 43 -11.09 0.68 9.28
N LEU A 44 -11.61 -0.41 9.84
CA LEU A 44 -12.76 -0.39 10.74
C LEU A 44 -12.43 0.33 12.04
N LEU A 45 -11.26 0.09 12.64
CA LEU A 45 -10.82 0.76 13.86
C LEU A 45 -10.72 2.28 13.67
N VAL A 46 -10.05 2.72 12.60
CA VAL A 46 -9.92 4.15 12.30
C VAL A 46 -11.26 4.77 11.93
N GLN A 47 -12.13 4.05 11.21
CA GLN A 47 -13.48 4.50 10.91
C GLN A 47 -14.32 4.68 12.17
N ILE A 48 -14.27 3.72 13.11
CA ILE A 48 -15.00 3.81 14.38
C ILE A 48 -14.48 4.98 15.21
N LYS A 49 -13.15 5.14 15.35
CA LYS A 49 -12.56 6.31 16.01
C LYS A 49 -13.04 7.62 15.38
N THR A 50 -12.97 7.72 14.05
CA THR A 50 -13.39 8.92 13.31
C THR A 50 -14.88 9.20 13.49
N TYR A 51 -15.71 8.16 13.53
CA TYR A 51 -17.13 8.28 13.80
C TYR A 51 -17.41 8.70 15.24
N ALA A 52 -16.71 8.13 16.21
CA ALA A 52 -16.80 8.48 17.63
C ALA A 52 -16.43 9.96 17.87
N GLY A 53 -15.47 10.51 17.11
CA GLY A 53 -15.13 11.94 17.14
C GLY A 53 -16.25 12.88 16.67
N LYS A 54 -17.26 12.34 15.96
CA LYS A 54 -18.46 13.10 15.55
C LYS A 54 -19.59 13.01 16.58
N ILE A 55 -19.43 12.18 17.62
CA ILE A 55 -20.43 11.98 18.67
C ILE A 55 -19.94 12.68 19.92
N ARG A 56 -20.71 13.67 20.39
CA ARG A 56 -20.42 14.36 21.64
C ARG A 56 -20.60 13.41 22.82
N PHE A 57 -19.64 13.42 23.73
CA PHE A 57 -19.76 12.82 25.05
C PHE A 57 -20.15 13.92 26.04
N PHE A 58 -21.10 13.64 26.91
CA PHE A 58 -21.54 14.58 27.94
C PHE A 58 -21.03 14.07 29.28
N PRO A 59 -19.99 14.71 29.85
CA PRO A 59 -19.50 14.33 31.17
C PRO A 59 -20.56 14.58 32.24
N LEU A 60 -20.35 14.01 33.43
CA LEU A 60 -21.21 14.29 34.56
C LEU A 60 -21.13 15.78 34.90
N PRO A 61 -22.21 16.41 35.42
CA PRO A 61 -22.23 17.85 35.70
C PRO A 61 -21.12 18.34 36.64
N GLU A 62 -20.55 17.46 37.45
CA GLU A 62 -19.45 17.75 38.37
C GLU A 62 -18.07 17.78 37.68
N GLU A 63 -17.96 17.20 36.48
CA GLU A 63 -16.75 17.07 35.67
C GLU A 63 -16.81 17.92 34.39
N ASP A 64 -17.92 18.64 34.15
CA ASP A 64 -18.10 19.50 32.98
C ASP A 64 -17.34 20.82 33.15
N ASP A 65 -16.13 20.89 32.59
CA ASP A 65 -15.32 22.11 32.49
C ASP A 65 -15.72 23.00 31.30
N GLY A 66 -16.80 22.62 30.58
CA GLY A 66 -17.26 23.29 29.37
C GLY A 66 -16.48 22.90 28.10
N SER A 67 -15.52 21.96 28.19
CA SER A 67 -14.84 21.42 27.02
C SER A 67 -15.77 20.52 26.19
N ILE A 68 -15.58 20.56 24.87
CA ILE A 68 -16.29 19.66 23.98
C ILE A 68 -15.53 18.33 23.94
N VAL A 69 -16.00 17.38 24.74
CA VAL A 69 -15.50 16.01 24.75
C VAL A 69 -16.29 15.16 23.75
N THR A 70 -15.61 14.21 23.09
CA THR A 70 -16.23 13.28 22.14
C THR A 70 -15.97 11.85 22.56
N TRP A 71 -16.74 10.92 22.01
CA TRP A 71 -16.52 9.50 22.29
C TRP A 71 -15.15 8.99 21.83
N ALA A 72 -14.42 9.73 20.99
CA ALA A 72 -13.11 9.32 20.52
C ALA A 72 -12.08 9.16 21.66
N GLU A 73 -12.23 9.89 22.76
CA GLU A 73 -11.32 9.80 23.92
C GLU A 73 -11.20 8.37 24.47
N PHE A 74 -12.27 7.59 24.40
CA PHE A 74 -12.28 6.19 24.87
C PHE A 74 -11.58 5.21 23.93
N LEU A 75 -11.15 5.64 22.74
CA LEU A 75 -10.50 4.82 21.72
C LEU A 75 -9.08 5.31 21.40
N GLU A 76 -8.84 6.61 21.49
CA GLU A 76 -7.65 7.25 20.91
C GLU A 76 -6.31 6.82 21.49
N GLN A 77 -6.31 6.33 22.74
CA GLN A 77 -5.09 5.98 23.47
C GLN A 77 -4.68 4.50 23.36
N ASP A 78 -5.53 3.67 22.77
CA ASP A 78 -5.26 2.24 22.66
C ASP A 78 -4.22 1.91 21.60
N LEU A 79 -3.32 0.98 21.92
CA LEU A 79 -2.23 0.58 21.04
C LEU A 79 -2.69 0.17 19.64
N ALA A 80 -3.74 -0.64 19.53
CA ALA A 80 -4.22 -1.11 18.24
C ALA A 80 -4.85 0.04 17.42
N VAL A 81 -5.55 0.97 18.09
CA VAL A 81 -6.15 2.13 17.42
C VAL A 81 -5.06 3.09 16.93
N VAL A 82 -4.05 3.37 17.75
CA VAL A 82 -2.91 4.20 17.37
C VAL A 82 -2.17 3.57 16.18
N LEU A 83 -1.81 2.29 16.26
CA LEU A 83 -1.13 1.59 15.18
C LEU A 83 -1.97 1.51 13.91
N ALA A 84 -3.30 1.33 14.01
CA ALA A 84 -4.17 1.40 12.84
C ALA A 84 -4.12 2.78 12.17
N THR A 85 -4.02 3.88 12.93
CA THR A 85 -3.81 5.22 12.34
C THR A 85 -2.42 5.41 11.72
N VAL A 86 -1.41 4.66 12.17
CA VAL A 86 -0.08 4.66 11.56
C VAL A 86 -0.11 3.89 10.24
N VAL A 87 -0.63 2.66 10.26
CA VAL A 87 -0.75 1.77 9.09
C VAL A 87 -1.52 2.43 7.94
N LEU A 88 -2.59 3.16 8.25
CA LEU A 88 -3.42 3.82 7.22
C LEU A 88 -2.87 5.16 6.74
N SER A 89 -1.68 5.55 7.18
CA SER A 89 -1.07 6.77 6.65
C SER A 89 -0.44 6.55 5.28
N ASP A 90 -0.47 7.61 4.46
CA ASP A 90 0.05 7.60 3.09
C ASP A 90 1.22 8.57 2.96
N PRO A 91 2.43 8.21 3.44
CA PRO A 91 3.61 9.04 3.24
C PRO A 91 3.95 9.21 1.74
N ALA A 92 3.64 8.22 0.90
CA ALA A 92 3.90 8.28 -0.54
C ALA A 92 3.07 9.37 -1.24
N GLY A 93 1.82 9.60 -0.79
CA GLY A 93 1.01 10.73 -1.21
C GLY A 93 1.69 12.08 -0.93
N LEU A 94 2.29 12.24 0.25
CA LEU A 94 3.01 13.45 0.64
C LEU A 94 4.32 13.65 -0.15
N GLU A 95 5.04 12.58 -0.47
CA GLU A 95 6.22 12.64 -1.36
C GLU A 95 5.82 13.12 -2.76
N LYS A 96 4.72 12.60 -3.30
CA LYS A 96 4.21 13.04 -4.59
C LYS A 96 3.86 14.53 -4.59
N ASP A 97 3.18 15.01 -3.54
CA ASP A 97 2.84 16.42 -3.40
C ASP A 97 4.11 17.29 -3.27
N TYR A 98 5.10 16.85 -2.50
CA TYR A 98 6.39 17.53 -2.38
C TYR A 98 7.12 17.67 -3.72
N LEU A 99 7.20 16.59 -4.50
CA LEU A 99 7.81 16.60 -5.83
C LEU A 99 7.07 17.53 -6.80
N ALA A 100 5.74 17.61 -6.69
CA ALA A 100 4.94 18.54 -7.48
C ALA A 100 5.24 20.01 -7.13
N TYR A 101 5.35 20.36 -5.84
CA TYR A 101 5.75 21.71 -5.41
C TYR A 101 7.17 22.04 -5.86
N ARG A 102 8.08 21.07 -5.79
CA ARG A 102 9.45 21.24 -6.28
C ARG A 102 9.49 21.53 -7.78
N GLN A 103 8.67 20.83 -8.57
CA GLN A 103 8.56 21.11 -10.01
C GLN A 103 8.00 22.52 -10.28
N GLN A 104 7.03 22.98 -9.50
CA GLN A 104 6.48 24.33 -9.60
C GLN A 104 7.53 25.40 -9.30
N LEU A 105 8.36 25.19 -8.27
CA LEU A 105 9.46 26.09 -7.93
C LEU A 105 10.50 26.19 -9.06
N TYR A 106 10.88 25.06 -9.69
CA TYR A 106 11.82 25.08 -10.81
C TYR A 106 11.26 25.81 -12.04
N ALA A 107 9.94 25.74 -12.25
CA ALA A 107 9.29 26.45 -13.34
C ALA A 107 9.21 27.96 -13.07
N GLU A 108 8.86 28.34 -11.84
CA GLU A 108 8.70 29.73 -11.42
C GLU A 108 9.27 29.93 -9.99
N PRO A 109 10.52 30.43 -9.88
CA PRO A 109 11.20 30.61 -8.59
C PRO A 109 10.66 31.80 -7.78
N THR A 110 9.45 31.66 -7.25
CA THR A 110 8.79 32.66 -6.41
C THR A 110 8.82 32.27 -4.94
N GLU A 111 8.75 33.24 -4.04
CA GLU A 111 8.68 33.00 -2.59
C GLU A 111 7.43 32.19 -2.22
N ALA A 112 6.31 32.39 -2.93
CA ALA A 112 5.09 31.61 -2.78
C ALA A 112 5.30 30.13 -3.13
N ASN A 113 5.91 29.83 -4.28
CA ASN A 113 6.20 28.45 -4.68
C ASN A 113 7.23 27.79 -3.75
N TYR A 114 8.23 28.54 -3.30
CA TYR A 114 9.20 28.06 -2.33
C TYR A 114 8.56 27.77 -0.96
N ALA A 115 7.64 28.64 -0.50
CA ALA A 115 6.90 28.44 0.74
C ALA A 115 6.06 27.15 0.76
N GLN A 116 5.59 26.65 -0.40
CA GLN A 116 4.86 25.39 -0.47
C GLN A 116 5.70 24.17 -0.05
N LEU A 117 7.03 24.23 -0.20
CA LEU A 117 7.92 23.13 0.17
C LEU A 117 7.89 22.81 1.68
N PHE A 118 7.53 23.79 2.52
CA PHE A 118 7.41 23.59 3.96
C PHE A 118 6.15 22.83 4.36
N VAL A 119 5.10 22.84 3.52
CA VAL A 119 3.79 22.26 3.87
C VAL A 119 3.88 20.75 4.11
N PRO A 120 4.53 19.92 3.25
CA PRO A 120 4.69 18.49 3.52
C PRO A 120 5.54 18.20 4.76
N VAL A 121 6.62 18.97 5.00
CA VAL A 121 7.48 18.83 6.20
C VAL A 121 6.66 19.01 7.47
N TYR A 122 5.88 20.09 7.51
CA TYR A 122 5.02 20.40 8.64
C TYR A 122 3.88 19.39 8.83
N THR A 123 3.31 18.88 7.73
CA THR A 123 2.28 17.84 7.77
C THR A 123 2.83 16.54 8.38
N LEU A 124 4.04 16.13 8.01
CA LEU A 124 4.72 14.96 8.60
C LEU A 124 5.03 15.18 10.09
N ALA A 125 5.50 16.38 10.47
CA ALA A 125 5.76 16.72 11.87
C ALA A 125 4.49 16.71 12.73
N GLU A 126 3.37 17.24 12.22
CA GLU A 126 2.06 17.16 12.89
C GLU A 126 1.57 15.73 13.05
N GLN A 127 1.79 14.91 12.03
CA GLN A 127 1.39 13.50 12.07
C GLN A 127 2.15 12.74 13.15
N LEU A 128 3.48 12.91 13.22
CA LEU A 128 4.30 12.35 14.30
C LEU A 128 3.86 12.85 15.66
N GLN A 129 3.55 14.15 15.78
CA GLN A 129 3.05 14.74 17.03
C GLN A 129 1.71 14.13 17.46
N ARG A 130 0.79 13.89 16.51
CA ARG A 130 -0.50 13.24 16.79
C ARG A 130 -0.31 11.81 17.28
N TRP A 131 0.60 11.05 16.68
CA TRP A 131 0.92 9.69 17.14
C TRP A 131 1.56 9.70 18.52
N LEU A 132 2.50 10.61 18.77
CA LEU A 132 3.15 10.78 20.06
C LEU A 132 2.15 11.16 21.17
N ALA A 133 1.20 12.05 20.88
CA ALA A 133 0.16 12.46 21.83
C ALA A 133 -0.85 11.34 22.12
N ALA A 134 -1.14 10.49 21.13
CA ALA A 134 -2.06 9.37 21.28
C ALA A 134 -1.40 8.16 21.99
N ALA A 135 -0.09 8.00 21.85
CA ALA A 135 0.65 6.91 22.49
C ALA A 135 0.88 7.20 23.99
N THR A 136 0.18 6.48 24.87
CA THR A 136 0.40 6.56 26.34
C THR A 136 1.80 6.10 26.76
N ASP A 137 2.23 6.38 27.98
CA ASP A 137 3.58 6.00 28.48
C ASP A 137 3.86 4.49 28.42
N GLU A 138 2.82 3.65 28.47
CA GLU A 138 2.95 2.20 28.37
C GLU A 138 2.96 1.68 26.92
N ASN A 139 2.82 2.57 25.93
CA ASN A 139 2.77 2.22 24.52
C ASN A 139 4.22 2.05 23.97
N PRO A 140 4.59 0.87 23.45
CA PRO A 140 5.93 0.65 22.90
C PRO A 140 6.34 1.64 21.81
N LEU A 141 5.39 2.02 20.94
CA LEU A 141 5.61 2.97 19.84
C LEU A 141 6.02 4.35 20.36
N ARG A 142 5.57 4.73 21.56
CA ARG A 142 5.92 6.03 22.14
C ARG A 142 7.42 6.19 22.30
N SER A 143 8.08 5.16 22.84
CA SER A 143 9.52 5.22 23.13
C SER A 143 10.36 5.38 21.85
N GLU A 144 9.93 4.73 20.78
CA GLU A 144 10.52 4.84 19.46
C GLU A 144 10.32 6.23 18.84
N LEU A 145 9.08 6.75 18.88
CA LEU A 145 8.75 8.09 18.43
C LEU A 145 9.54 9.16 19.20
N GLU A 146 9.62 9.05 20.53
CA GLU A 146 10.39 9.98 21.36
C GLU A 146 11.88 9.95 21.00
N LEU A 147 12.45 8.77 20.75
CA LEU A 147 13.85 8.63 20.35
C LEU A 147 14.12 9.28 18.99
N LEU A 148 13.28 9.04 17.98
CA LEU A 148 13.39 9.65 16.65
C LEU A 148 13.29 11.18 16.72
N VAL A 149 12.33 11.69 17.49
CA VAL A 149 12.16 13.13 17.71
C VAL A 149 13.38 13.74 18.38
N ARG A 150 13.90 13.14 19.46
CA ARG A 150 15.04 13.67 20.22
C ARG A 150 16.37 13.56 19.49
N SER A 151 16.56 12.52 18.68
CA SER A 151 17.84 12.23 18.02
C SER A 151 18.10 13.09 16.79
N ASN A 152 17.06 13.38 15.99
CA ASN A 152 17.24 14.09 14.72
C ASN A 152 16.07 15.03 14.37
N LEU A 153 14.83 14.56 14.41
CA LEU A 153 13.69 15.31 13.84
C LEU A 153 13.44 16.65 14.56
N GLY A 154 13.71 16.73 15.85
CA GLY A 154 13.63 17.97 16.62
C GLY A 154 14.56 19.06 16.07
N MET A 155 15.81 18.72 15.77
CA MET A 155 16.78 19.67 15.21
C MET A 155 16.39 20.08 13.79
N GLN A 156 15.93 19.14 12.96
CA GLN A 156 15.52 19.44 11.59
C GLN A 156 14.27 20.34 11.56
N LEU A 157 13.32 20.13 12.46
CA LEU A 157 12.15 20.99 12.57
C LEU A 157 12.52 22.41 13.02
N GLN A 158 13.47 22.55 13.95
CA GLN A 158 13.98 23.87 14.35
C GLN A 158 14.55 24.64 13.16
N LYS A 159 15.37 23.98 12.32
CA LYS A 159 15.90 24.57 11.09
C LYS A 159 14.78 24.99 10.14
N ALA A 160 13.83 24.10 9.87
CA ALA A 160 12.69 24.42 9.00
C ALA A 160 11.91 25.64 9.48
N ILE A 161 11.66 25.75 10.79
CA ILE A 161 10.98 26.90 11.40
C ILE A 161 11.83 28.17 11.29
N ALA A 162 13.14 28.08 11.54
CA ALA A 162 14.05 29.22 11.43
C ALA A 162 14.13 29.78 10.00
N TYR A 163 14.22 28.89 9.01
CA TYR A 163 14.20 29.25 7.58
C TYR A 163 12.87 29.85 7.15
N ALA A 164 11.73 29.24 7.53
CA ALA A 164 10.41 29.78 7.22
C ALA A 164 10.20 31.19 7.80
N ARG A 165 10.73 31.48 8.99
CA ARG A 165 10.69 32.82 9.60
C ARG A 165 11.53 33.84 8.87
N ALA A 166 12.71 33.45 8.40
CA ALA A 166 13.53 34.32 7.57
C ALA A 166 12.80 34.65 6.27
N LEU A 167 12.21 33.66 5.61
CA LEU A 167 11.39 33.88 4.41
C LEU A 167 10.18 34.79 4.68
N GLU A 168 9.45 34.59 5.78
CA GLU A 168 8.32 35.45 6.16
C GLU A 168 8.71 36.93 6.28
N SER A 169 9.95 37.21 6.70
CA SER A 169 10.48 38.58 6.77
C SER A 169 10.88 39.19 5.43
N MET A 170 11.10 38.35 4.41
CA MET A 170 11.48 38.75 3.05
C MET A 170 10.25 38.92 2.13
N VAL A 171 9.18 38.17 2.39
CA VAL A 171 7.96 38.13 1.58
C VAL A 171 7.17 39.45 1.58
N ASP A 172 6.68 39.86 0.40
CA ASP A 172 5.81 41.04 0.25
C ASP A 172 4.60 40.97 1.21
N PRO A 173 4.33 42.03 2.01
CA PRO A 173 3.19 42.07 2.89
C PRO A 173 1.83 41.73 2.26
N GLU A 174 1.66 41.98 0.95
CA GLU A 174 0.43 41.72 0.19
C GLU A 174 0.32 40.29 -0.36
N ASP A 175 1.40 39.50 -0.37
CA ASP A 175 1.38 38.09 -0.80
C ASP A 175 0.72 37.19 0.25
N LYS A 176 -0.60 37.03 0.09
CA LYS A 176 -1.43 36.20 0.98
C LYS A 176 -1.15 34.71 0.84
N GLU A 177 -0.63 34.26 -0.30
CA GLU A 177 -0.44 32.84 -0.57
C GLU A 177 0.83 32.34 0.09
N ALA A 178 1.96 33.05 -0.12
CA ALA A 178 3.20 32.79 0.59
C ALA A 178 3.00 32.83 2.11
N LYS A 179 2.34 33.89 2.61
CA LYS A 179 2.02 34.00 4.04
C LYS A 179 1.10 32.92 4.56
N LYS A 180 0.18 32.38 3.76
CA LYS A 180 -0.69 31.28 4.18
C LYS A 180 0.11 29.99 4.35
N SER A 181 1.00 29.69 3.40
CA SER A 181 1.86 28.51 3.45
C SER A 181 2.92 28.61 4.56
N LEU A 182 3.38 29.84 4.83
CA LEU A 182 4.32 30.14 5.93
C LEU A 182 3.67 30.45 7.26
N LYS A 183 2.33 30.50 7.36
CA LYS A 183 1.65 30.75 8.63
C LYS A 183 1.92 29.55 9.51
N ILE A 184 3.04 29.64 10.23
CA ILE A 184 3.64 28.58 11.04
C ILE A 184 2.53 28.04 11.90
N LEU A 185 2.18 26.80 11.58
CA LEU A 185 1.47 25.80 12.36
C LEU A 185 1.34 26.20 13.83
N ASP A 186 0.34 27.05 14.08
CA ASP A 186 0.14 27.71 15.35
C ASP A 186 -0.34 26.62 16.33
N LEU A 187 0.48 26.36 17.36
CA LEU A 187 0.09 25.95 18.72
C LEU A 187 0.10 24.48 19.18
N GLN A 188 0.38 23.45 18.37
CA GLN A 188 0.41 22.07 18.91
C GLN A 188 1.81 21.49 19.16
N ILE A 189 2.80 21.78 18.30
CA ILE A 189 4.16 21.24 18.47
C ILE A 189 4.96 22.04 19.51
N SER A 190 4.76 23.36 19.59
CA SER A 190 5.53 24.27 20.46
C SER A 190 5.29 24.07 21.96
N LYS A 191 4.20 23.40 22.34
CA LYS A 191 3.88 23.10 23.74
C LYS A 191 4.40 21.74 24.20
N ASN A 192 4.93 20.91 23.30
CA ASN A 192 5.39 19.57 23.65
C ASN A 192 6.88 19.55 23.97
N THR A 193 7.21 19.23 25.22
CA THR A 193 8.59 19.14 25.73
C THR A 193 9.47 18.13 24.98
N VAL A 194 8.88 17.14 24.31
CA VAL A 194 9.64 16.08 23.61
C VAL A 194 10.45 16.62 22.44
N TRP A 195 9.94 17.62 21.72
CA TRP A 195 10.65 18.23 20.58
C TRP A 195 11.87 19.04 21.01
N GLY A 196 11.95 19.43 22.28
CA GLY A 196 13.14 20.03 22.86
C GLY A 196 13.36 21.50 22.51
N PHE A 197 12.34 22.20 22.00
CA PHE A 197 12.40 23.64 21.73
C PHE A 197 11.04 24.33 21.92
N ASP A 198 11.11 25.62 22.27
CA ASP A 198 9.96 26.52 22.19
C ASP A 198 10.00 27.24 20.85
N SER A 199 8.99 26.97 20.00
CA SER A 199 8.92 27.59 18.69
C SER A 199 8.90 29.11 18.80
N HIS A 200 8.29 29.72 19.83
CA HIS A 200 8.19 31.18 19.96
C HIS A 200 9.54 31.86 20.22
N THR A 201 10.55 31.11 20.67
CA THR A 201 11.88 31.65 21.00
C THR A 201 12.90 31.51 19.87
N LEU A 202 12.60 30.69 18.84
CA LEU A 202 13.49 30.47 17.71
C LEU A 202 13.72 31.75 16.90
N LYS A 203 14.97 32.03 16.55
CA LYS A 203 15.30 33.17 15.68
C LYS A 203 15.18 32.77 14.21
N ALA A 204 14.89 33.75 13.36
CA ALA A 204 15.00 33.58 11.92
C ALA A 204 16.46 33.27 11.53
N ASP A 205 16.65 32.39 10.56
CA ASP A 205 17.94 32.05 9.98
C ASP A 205 17.87 32.27 8.46
N ASP A 206 18.56 33.32 7.99
CA ASP A 206 18.60 33.73 6.59
C ASP A 206 19.81 33.18 5.83
N SER A 207 20.61 32.31 6.47
CA SER A 207 21.87 31.80 5.91
C SER A 207 21.72 31.06 4.60
N ILE A 208 20.55 30.47 4.33
CA ILE A 208 20.27 29.70 3.11
C ILE A 208 19.77 30.54 1.94
N TYR A 209 19.39 31.81 2.17
CA TYR A 209 18.83 32.69 1.14
C TYR A 209 19.87 33.62 0.51
N ASN A 210 21.06 33.69 1.11
CA ASN A 210 22.16 34.50 0.63
C ASN A 210 23.06 33.65 -0.27
N SER A 211 22.97 33.83 -1.60
CA SER A 211 23.98 33.27 -2.49
C SER A 211 25.31 33.96 -2.19
N THR A 212 26.37 33.19 -1.92
CA THR A 212 27.72 33.76 -1.91
C THR A 212 28.05 34.15 -3.36
N PRO A 213 28.36 35.43 -3.65
CA PRO A 213 28.89 35.78 -4.97
C PRO A 213 30.15 34.95 -5.17
N VAL A 214 30.13 34.07 -6.17
CA VAL A 214 31.34 33.36 -6.57
C VAL A 214 32.19 34.40 -7.30
N ASP A 215 33.18 34.95 -6.61
CA ASP A 215 34.19 35.84 -7.21
C ASP A 215 35.09 35.01 -8.17
N ASN A 216 34.54 34.57 -9.30
CA ASN A 216 35.30 33.97 -10.39
C ASN A 216 35.66 35.08 -11.39
N GLU A 217 36.83 35.70 -11.20
CA GLU A 217 37.45 36.62 -12.16
C GLU A 217 37.91 35.94 -13.48
N THR A 218 37.32 34.83 -13.89
CA THR A 218 37.68 34.15 -15.15
C THR A 218 36.51 34.09 -16.12
N ASP A 219 36.66 34.92 -17.15
CA ASP A 219 35.77 35.08 -18.29
C ASP A 219 35.31 33.76 -18.96
N ASN A 220 34.05 33.81 -19.40
CA ASN A 220 33.45 33.10 -20.55
C ASN A 220 32.81 31.72 -20.30
N GLU A 221 31.68 31.67 -19.60
CA GLU A 221 30.40 31.10 -20.08
C GLU A 221 29.25 31.87 -19.39
N PRO A 222 28.09 32.09 -20.01
CA PRO A 222 26.92 32.58 -19.28
C PRO A 222 26.45 31.44 -18.37
N GLU A 223 26.90 31.42 -17.11
CA GLU A 223 26.30 30.57 -16.10
C GLU A 223 24.82 30.97 -15.98
N GLU A 224 23.91 30.01 -16.10
CA GLU A 224 22.51 30.24 -15.74
C GLU A 224 22.51 30.66 -14.27
N ASP A 225 22.24 31.94 -13.98
CA ASP A 225 22.05 32.43 -12.63
C ASP A 225 20.91 31.62 -11.98
N ILE A 226 21.28 30.61 -11.19
CA ILE A 226 20.33 29.79 -10.46
C ILE A 226 19.70 30.69 -9.40
N SER A 227 18.36 30.74 -9.37
CA SER A 227 17.66 31.52 -8.35
C SER A 227 18.10 31.09 -6.94
N PRO A 228 18.40 32.03 -6.01
CA PRO A 228 18.73 31.70 -4.63
C PRO A 228 17.66 30.84 -3.94
N LEU A 229 16.40 30.91 -4.37
CA LEU A 229 15.32 30.06 -3.85
C LEU A 229 15.45 28.60 -4.32
N ILE A 230 15.98 28.37 -5.52
CA ILE A 230 16.31 27.02 -6.00
C ILE A 230 17.47 26.45 -5.17
N GLU A 231 18.52 27.24 -4.90
CA GLU A 231 19.62 26.79 -4.04
C GLU A 231 19.15 26.51 -2.60
N ALA A 232 18.34 27.41 -2.04
CA ALA A 232 17.72 27.25 -0.72
C ALA A 232 16.82 26.00 -0.65
N SER A 233 16.31 25.50 -1.78
CA SER A 233 15.42 24.32 -1.80
C SER A 233 16.15 23.04 -1.41
N PHE A 234 17.46 22.94 -1.65
CA PHE A 234 18.25 21.77 -1.26
C PHE A 234 18.30 21.54 0.25
N TYR A 235 18.21 22.61 1.05
CA TYR A 235 18.14 22.51 2.51
C TYR A 235 16.78 21.97 2.96
N ILE A 236 15.70 22.36 2.27
CA ILE A 236 14.36 21.85 2.56
C ILE A 236 14.20 20.41 2.07
N ASP A 237 14.86 20.04 0.97
CA ASP A 237 14.91 18.65 0.50
C ASP A 237 15.48 17.71 1.56
N ASP A 238 16.63 18.05 2.15
CA ASP A 238 17.27 17.22 3.18
C ASP A 238 16.37 17.05 4.41
N ILE A 239 15.74 18.16 4.84
CA ILE A 239 14.78 18.14 5.95
C ILE A 239 13.57 17.25 5.59
N PHE A 240 12.97 17.46 4.42
CA PHE A 240 11.82 16.67 3.97
C PHE A 240 12.15 15.19 3.91
N GLN A 241 13.27 14.82 3.28
CA GLN A 241 13.70 13.42 3.17
C GLN A 241 13.93 12.79 4.54
N THR A 242 14.48 13.55 5.49
CA THR A 242 14.65 13.07 6.87
C THR A 242 13.31 12.76 7.54
N PHE A 243 12.29 13.62 7.39
CA PHE A 243 10.95 13.38 7.93
C PHE A 243 10.23 12.25 7.20
N TYR A 244 10.31 12.23 5.87
CA TYR A 244 9.68 11.23 5.02
C TYR A 244 10.20 9.84 5.34
N GLN A 245 11.53 9.66 5.43
CA GLN A 245 12.13 8.37 5.76
C GLN A 245 11.69 7.90 7.16
N ALA A 246 11.75 8.78 8.16
CA ALA A 246 11.33 8.44 9.52
C ALA A 246 9.87 7.97 9.58
N VAL A 247 8.96 8.70 8.92
CA VAL A 247 7.54 8.29 8.86
C VAL A 247 7.37 7.00 8.08
N SER A 248 8.06 6.84 6.95
CA SER A 248 7.95 5.64 6.11
C SER A 248 8.43 4.38 6.82
N ASP A 249 9.53 4.48 7.58
CA ASP A 249 10.05 3.38 8.39
C ASP A 249 9.04 2.97 9.48
N ILE A 250 8.49 3.96 10.20
CA ILE A 250 7.46 3.71 11.22
C ILE A 250 6.23 3.03 10.61
N VAL A 251 5.79 3.47 9.44
CA VAL A 251 4.64 2.87 8.75
C VAL A 251 4.96 1.44 8.31
N ALA A 252 6.14 1.20 7.74
CA ALA A 252 6.58 -0.12 7.31
C ALA A 252 6.59 -1.13 8.48
N ASP A 253 7.13 -0.72 9.63
CA ASP A 253 7.24 -1.57 10.82
C ASP A 253 5.90 -1.72 11.58
N SER A 254 4.97 -0.76 11.41
CA SER A 254 3.70 -0.74 12.12
C SER A 254 2.77 -1.91 11.83
N HIS A 255 2.91 -2.58 10.67
CA HIS A 255 2.07 -3.74 10.33
C HIS A 255 2.29 -4.92 11.29
N GLU A 256 3.55 -5.24 11.61
CA GLU A 256 3.87 -6.31 12.57
C GLU A 256 3.46 -5.91 13.99
N HIS A 257 3.66 -4.64 14.35
CA HIS A 257 3.23 -4.11 15.64
C HIS A 257 1.70 -4.14 15.79
N LEU A 258 0.94 -3.84 14.74
CA LEU A 258 -0.51 -3.91 14.76
C LEU A 258 -0.98 -5.35 14.96
N ALA A 259 -0.38 -6.31 14.25
CA ALA A 259 -0.69 -7.73 14.44
C ALA A 259 -0.42 -8.16 15.90
N PHE A 260 0.72 -7.74 16.47
CA PHE A 260 1.00 -7.95 17.89
C PHE A 260 -0.04 -7.30 18.80
N ALA A 261 -0.46 -6.07 18.51
CA ALA A 261 -1.48 -5.38 19.28
C ALA A 261 -2.78 -6.18 19.30
N LEU A 262 -3.28 -6.59 18.14
CA LEU A 262 -4.56 -7.28 18.01
C LEU A 262 -4.57 -8.68 18.65
N GLU A 263 -3.46 -9.42 18.57
CA GLU A 263 -3.45 -10.84 18.98
C GLU A 263 -2.85 -11.09 20.37
N LYS A 264 -1.88 -10.26 20.79
CA LYS A 264 -0.98 -10.59 21.91
C LYS A 264 -0.91 -9.52 22.98
N TYR A 265 -1.38 -8.30 22.72
CA TYR A 265 -1.27 -7.22 23.69
C TYR A 265 -2.25 -7.41 24.86
N PRO A 266 -1.76 -7.57 26.09
CA PRO A 266 -2.61 -7.98 27.22
C PRO A 266 -3.29 -6.80 27.93
N LYS A 267 -3.07 -5.57 27.48
CA LYS A 267 -3.45 -4.33 28.20
C LYS A 267 -4.49 -3.48 27.49
N HIS A 268 -5.25 -4.05 26.56
CA HIS A 268 -6.43 -3.37 26.04
C HIS A 268 -7.41 -3.03 27.17
N GLN A 269 -8.01 -1.85 27.11
CA GLN A 269 -9.12 -1.54 28.00
C GLN A 269 -10.29 -2.50 27.71
N PRO A 270 -11.07 -2.94 28.71
CA PRO A 270 -12.07 -3.99 28.52
C PRO A 270 -13.09 -3.74 27.40
N HIS A 271 -13.53 -2.48 27.22
CA HIS A 271 -14.44 -2.12 26.14
C HIS A 271 -13.78 -2.19 24.76
N LEU A 272 -12.47 -1.94 24.66
CA LEU A 272 -11.73 -2.06 23.40
C LEU A 272 -11.41 -3.50 23.07
N ALA A 273 -11.07 -4.33 24.06
CA ALA A 273 -10.96 -5.76 23.86
C ALA A 273 -12.29 -6.35 23.32
N LEU A 274 -13.42 -5.91 23.86
CA LEU A 274 -14.75 -6.31 23.37
C LEU A 274 -15.01 -5.80 21.94
N LEU A 275 -14.63 -4.55 21.64
CA LEU A 275 -14.77 -3.98 20.30
C LEU A 275 -13.92 -4.74 19.28
N ILE A 276 -12.65 -5.01 19.58
CA ILE A 276 -11.75 -5.78 18.72
C ILE A 276 -12.31 -7.19 18.49
N ALA A 277 -12.76 -7.86 19.55
CA ALA A 277 -13.39 -9.18 19.42
C ALA A 277 -14.65 -9.16 18.54
N PHE A 278 -15.47 -8.11 18.66
CA PHE A 278 -16.61 -7.91 17.77
C PHE A 278 -16.16 -7.74 16.31
N LEU A 279 -15.14 -6.93 16.04
CA LEU A 279 -14.62 -6.71 14.69
C LEU A 279 -14.02 -7.98 14.08
N GLU A 280 -13.37 -8.81 14.89
CA GLU A 280 -12.88 -10.14 14.46
C GLU A 280 -14.05 -11.04 14.04
N LEU A 281 -15.12 -11.10 14.83
CA LEU A 281 -16.32 -11.89 14.48
C LEU A 281 -17.08 -11.29 13.28
N PHE A 282 -17.04 -9.97 13.12
CA PHE A 282 -17.67 -9.25 12.01
C PHE A 282 -17.07 -9.67 10.65
N LYS A 283 -15.83 -10.16 10.61
CA LYS A 283 -15.21 -10.68 9.38
C LYS A 283 -16.04 -11.77 8.72
N HIS A 284 -16.69 -12.65 9.49
CA HIS A 284 -17.58 -13.68 8.93
C HIS A 284 -18.78 -13.07 8.19
N LEU A 285 -19.33 -11.97 8.71
CA LEU A 285 -20.40 -11.26 8.02
C LEU A 285 -19.88 -10.53 6.77
N GLN A 286 -18.67 -9.97 6.82
CA GLN A 286 -18.04 -9.38 5.62
C GLN A 286 -17.82 -10.44 4.53
N GLU A 287 -17.39 -11.66 4.90
CA GLU A 287 -17.25 -12.79 3.97
C GLU A 287 -18.60 -13.15 3.33
N ASP A 288 -19.67 -13.28 4.13
CA ASP A 288 -21.02 -13.55 3.63
C ASP A 288 -21.54 -12.43 2.69
N LEU A 289 -21.25 -11.17 3.02
CA LEU A 289 -21.59 -10.02 2.17
C LEU A 289 -20.81 -10.07 0.85
N ASN A 290 -19.51 -10.33 0.91
CA ASN A 290 -18.66 -10.42 -0.28
C ASN A 290 -19.01 -11.61 -1.18
N ASP A 291 -19.73 -12.60 -0.65
CA ASP A 291 -20.23 -13.75 -1.42
C ASP A 291 -21.49 -13.45 -2.25
N VAL A 292 -22.17 -12.32 -2.01
CA VAL A 292 -23.40 -11.94 -2.71
C VAL A 292 -23.19 -11.85 -4.22
N THR A 293 -22.04 -11.33 -4.68
CA THR A 293 -21.73 -11.19 -6.12
C THR A 293 -21.65 -12.55 -6.80
N ARG A 294 -21.00 -13.54 -6.16
CA ARG A 294 -20.96 -14.93 -6.64
C ARG A 294 -22.35 -15.54 -6.69
N ARG A 295 -23.11 -15.42 -5.60
CA ARG A 295 -24.47 -15.98 -5.50
C ARG A 295 -25.41 -15.38 -6.55
N HIS A 296 -25.32 -14.08 -6.80
CA HIS A 296 -26.10 -13.42 -7.83
C HIS A 296 -25.74 -13.91 -9.24
N LEU A 297 -24.45 -14.08 -9.52
CA LEU A 297 -23.97 -14.58 -10.80
C LEU A 297 -24.42 -16.04 -11.03
N GLU A 298 -24.33 -16.88 -10.00
CA GLU A 298 -24.84 -18.25 -10.04
C GLU A 298 -26.35 -18.28 -10.29
N PHE A 299 -27.12 -17.46 -9.57
CA PHE A 299 -28.57 -17.34 -9.76
C PHE A 299 -28.92 -16.91 -11.20
N PHE A 300 -28.23 -15.90 -11.72
CA PHE A 300 -28.50 -15.41 -13.07
C PHE A 300 -28.21 -16.48 -14.13
N TYR A 301 -27.07 -17.18 -14.05
CA TYR A 301 -26.71 -18.17 -15.05
C TYR A 301 -27.46 -19.50 -14.91
N LYS A 302 -27.68 -19.98 -13.69
CA LYS A 302 -28.28 -21.30 -13.42
C LYS A 302 -29.81 -21.23 -13.31
N ASP A 303 -30.36 -20.22 -12.65
CA ASP A 303 -31.79 -20.14 -12.36
C ASP A 303 -32.57 -19.26 -13.34
N VAL A 304 -31.97 -18.18 -13.87
CA VAL A 304 -32.63 -17.30 -14.85
C VAL A 304 -32.38 -17.76 -16.29
N LEU A 305 -31.11 -18.01 -16.64
CA LEU A 305 -30.73 -18.45 -17.98
C LEU A 305 -30.75 -19.98 -18.16
N HIS A 306 -30.91 -20.73 -17.08
CA HIS A 306 -30.93 -22.20 -17.10
C HIS A 306 -29.72 -22.84 -17.81
N LEU A 307 -28.54 -22.22 -17.67
CA LEU A 307 -27.31 -22.80 -18.16
C LEU A 307 -26.88 -23.96 -17.26
N SER A 308 -26.59 -25.10 -17.87
CA SER A 308 -26.01 -26.26 -17.19
C SER A 308 -24.50 -26.33 -17.43
N GLU A 309 -23.76 -26.71 -16.39
CA GLU A 309 -22.34 -27.04 -16.53
C GLU A 309 -22.17 -28.19 -17.54
N ARG A 310 -21.18 -28.06 -18.42
CA ARG A 310 -20.87 -29.14 -19.36
C ARG A 310 -20.20 -30.28 -18.62
N PRO A 311 -20.53 -31.55 -18.93
CA PRO A 311 -19.85 -32.68 -18.32
C PRO A 311 -18.36 -32.66 -18.65
N ALA A 312 -17.55 -33.26 -17.77
CA ALA A 312 -16.15 -33.47 -18.04
C ALA A 312 -15.99 -34.30 -19.34
N GLU A 313 -15.13 -33.82 -20.24
CA GLU A 313 -14.75 -34.56 -21.44
C GLU A 313 -13.48 -35.34 -21.12
N PRO A 314 -13.46 -36.69 -21.30
CA PRO A 314 -12.27 -37.47 -21.02
C PRO A 314 -11.10 -37.07 -21.93
N ASP A 315 -9.91 -37.01 -21.32
CA ASP A 315 -8.66 -36.75 -22.02
C ASP A 315 -8.36 -37.83 -23.06
N ARG A 316 -7.63 -37.43 -24.10
CA ARG A 316 -7.19 -38.33 -25.17
C ARG A 316 -5.70 -38.18 -25.39
N VAL A 317 -4.99 -39.29 -25.36
CA VAL A 317 -3.55 -39.36 -25.60
C VAL A 317 -3.24 -40.40 -26.66
N HIS A 318 -2.11 -40.24 -27.34
CA HIS A 318 -1.58 -41.25 -28.25
C HIS A 318 -0.55 -42.10 -27.51
N ALA A 319 -0.77 -43.42 -27.49
CA ALA A 319 0.18 -44.39 -26.94
C ALA A 319 0.89 -45.11 -28.09
N ILE A 320 2.21 -45.23 -28.00
CA ILE A 320 3.04 -45.96 -28.96
C ILE A 320 3.50 -47.25 -28.27
N PHE A 321 3.34 -48.38 -28.96
CA PHE A 321 3.71 -49.70 -28.45
C PHE A 321 4.86 -50.26 -29.28
N GLU A 322 5.82 -50.89 -28.61
CA GLU A 322 6.88 -51.65 -29.25
C GLU A 322 6.60 -53.16 -29.14
N LEU A 323 6.86 -53.91 -30.21
CA LEU A 323 6.70 -55.36 -30.22
C LEU A 323 7.85 -56.00 -29.43
N ALA A 324 7.53 -57.02 -28.62
CA ALA A 324 8.55 -57.82 -27.95
C ALA A 324 9.39 -58.64 -28.95
N LYS A 325 10.63 -58.96 -28.57
CA LYS A 325 11.56 -59.74 -29.42
C LYS A 325 10.96 -61.11 -29.77
N GLY A 326 10.93 -61.43 -31.06
CA GLY A 326 10.40 -62.69 -31.58
C GLY A 326 8.91 -62.67 -31.97
N ILE A 327 8.21 -61.55 -31.77
CA ILE A 327 6.81 -61.36 -32.19
C ILE A 327 6.74 -60.43 -33.40
N ASN A 328 6.27 -60.94 -34.53
CA ASN A 328 6.20 -60.18 -35.78
C ASN A 328 4.93 -59.33 -35.90
N THR A 329 3.84 -59.74 -35.24
CA THR A 329 2.57 -59.00 -35.24
C THR A 329 1.81 -59.19 -33.95
N TYR A 330 1.20 -58.12 -33.44
CA TYR A 330 0.25 -58.17 -32.34
C TYR A 330 -0.89 -57.19 -32.60
N THR A 331 -2.12 -57.57 -32.24
CA THR A 331 -3.32 -56.73 -32.41
C THR A 331 -3.78 -56.27 -31.04
N VAL A 332 -3.87 -54.95 -30.83
CA VAL A 332 -4.42 -54.39 -29.61
C VAL A 332 -5.92 -54.16 -29.83
N GLU A 333 -6.76 -54.80 -29.02
CA GLU A 333 -8.21 -54.68 -29.14
C GLU A 333 -8.68 -53.29 -28.68
N ASN A 334 -9.81 -52.84 -29.23
CA ASN A 334 -10.50 -51.65 -28.75
C ASN A 334 -10.96 -51.86 -27.30
N GLY A 335 -10.79 -50.87 -26.43
CA GLY A 335 -11.14 -50.96 -25.01
C GLY A 335 -10.05 -51.55 -24.12
N THR A 336 -8.85 -51.84 -24.65
CA THR A 336 -7.73 -52.36 -23.85
C THR A 336 -7.33 -51.33 -22.79
N PRO A 337 -7.35 -51.68 -21.50
CA PRO A 337 -7.02 -50.76 -20.41
C PRO A 337 -5.51 -50.51 -20.35
N LEU A 338 -5.13 -49.25 -20.17
CA LEU A 338 -3.75 -48.80 -20.00
C LEU A 338 -3.68 -47.99 -18.71
N LEU A 339 -2.83 -48.42 -17.78
CA LEU A 339 -2.57 -47.69 -16.54
C LEU A 339 -1.64 -46.51 -16.82
N ALA A 340 -2.09 -45.31 -16.49
CA ALA A 340 -1.37 -44.05 -16.68
C ALA A 340 -0.96 -43.41 -15.35
N GLY A 341 -0.58 -44.25 -14.37
CA GLY A 341 -0.24 -43.84 -13.02
C GLY A 341 -1.45 -43.75 -12.09
N THR A 342 -1.26 -43.08 -10.96
CA THR A 342 -2.27 -42.85 -9.93
C THR A 342 -2.51 -41.35 -9.74
N GLU A 343 -3.73 -40.98 -9.40
CA GLU A 343 -4.08 -39.61 -9.06
C GLU A 343 -3.38 -39.21 -7.75
N PRO A 344 -2.66 -38.07 -7.70
CA PRO A 344 -1.85 -37.68 -6.54
C PRO A 344 -2.63 -37.58 -5.23
N ASP A 345 -3.86 -37.08 -5.26
CA ASP A 345 -4.65 -36.78 -4.06
C ASP A 345 -5.51 -37.97 -3.59
N SER A 346 -6.03 -38.78 -4.53
CA SER A 346 -6.96 -39.86 -4.21
C SER A 346 -6.30 -41.24 -4.19
N GLY A 347 -5.10 -41.38 -4.76
CA GLY A 347 -4.39 -42.64 -4.93
C GLY A 347 -5.07 -43.61 -5.92
N LYS A 348 -6.11 -43.18 -6.63
CA LYS A 348 -6.83 -44.03 -7.60
C LYS A 348 -6.07 -44.16 -8.91
N ASP A 349 -6.11 -45.36 -9.49
CA ASP A 349 -5.53 -45.64 -10.80
C ASP A 349 -6.19 -44.81 -11.92
N ILE A 350 -5.37 -44.11 -12.71
CA ILE A 350 -5.82 -43.42 -13.92
C ILE A 350 -5.78 -44.42 -15.07
N LEU A 351 -6.96 -44.82 -15.55
CA LEU A 351 -7.10 -45.83 -16.60
C LEU A 351 -7.56 -45.20 -17.91
N TYR A 352 -6.73 -45.37 -18.94
CA TYR A 352 -7.10 -45.07 -20.33
C TYR A 352 -7.59 -46.34 -21.02
N LYS A 353 -8.41 -46.15 -22.06
CA LYS A 353 -8.84 -47.24 -22.94
C LYS A 353 -8.47 -46.92 -24.38
N THR A 354 -7.92 -47.89 -25.09
CA THR A 354 -7.69 -47.76 -26.54
C THR A 354 -9.02 -47.54 -27.25
N LYS A 355 -9.07 -46.64 -28.24
CA LYS A 355 -10.31 -46.28 -28.96
C LYS A 355 -10.38 -46.83 -30.39
N GLN A 356 -9.23 -47.16 -30.98
CA GLN A 356 -9.13 -47.80 -32.29
C GLN A 356 -8.23 -49.02 -32.16
N GLY A 357 -8.68 -50.16 -32.71
CA GLY A 357 -7.86 -51.35 -32.80
C GLY A 357 -6.71 -51.12 -33.77
N SER A 358 -5.48 -51.32 -33.31
CA SER A 358 -4.28 -51.17 -34.14
C SER A 358 -3.55 -52.52 -34.23
N ARG A 359 -3.13 -52.87 -35.45
CA ARG A 359 -2.31 -54.06 -35.71
C ARG A 359 -0.89 -53.58 -35.97
N GLY A 360 0.01 -53.85 -35.03
CA GLY A 360 1.44 -53.60 -35.24
C GLY A 360 2.02 -54.70 -36.12
N ILE A 361 2.71 -54.31 -37.19
CA ILE A 361 3.51 -55.22 -38.02
C ILE A 361 4.96 -54.80 -37.84
N ALA A 362 5.83 -55.74 -37.45
CA ALA A 362 7.27 -55.50 -37.44
C ALA A 362 7.71 -55.15 -38.87
N ALA A 363 8.25 -53.94 -39.07
CA ALA A 363 8.95 -53.65 -40.31
C ALA A 363 10.10 -54.66 -40.41
N PRO A 364 10.22 -55.40 -41.53
CA PRO A 364 11.40 -56.24 -41.71
C PRO A 364 12.61 -55.32 -41.67
N PHE A 365 13.53 -55.59 -40.74
CA PHE A 365 14.87 -55.03 -40.80
C PHE A 365 15.42 -55.39 -42.19
N VAL A 366 15.60 -54.37 -43.04
CA VAL A 366 16.41 -54.45 -44.26
C VAL A 366 17.79 -53.93 -43.92
#